data_AF-A0A7X5VSS2-F1
#
_entry.id   AF-A0A7X5VSS2-F1
#
_cell.length_a   1.000
_cell.length_b   1.000
_cell.length_c   1.000
_cell.angle_alpha   90.00
_cell.angle_beta   90.00
_cell.angle_gamma   90.00
#
_symmetry.space_group_name_H-M   'P 1'
#
loop_
_entity.id
_entity.type
_entity.pdbx_description
1 polymer ?
#
loop_
_entity_poly.entity_id
_entity_poly.type
_entity_poly.pdbx_seq_one_letter_code
_entity_poly.pdbx_strand_id
1 'polypeptide(L)'
;MRRFLRTVALYLFHLGFVRPVLTWIVGVRYRRRSLVPDGPCLVVSNHNSHLDAGILMSLFPLRRLTRVHPVAAADYFGSTLFKQALAMWLMNGIPIQRRPKAG
;
A
#
# COMPACT_ATOMS: atom_id res chain seq x y z
N MET A 1 2.83 10.14 19.46
CA MET A 1 1.42 10.29 19.00
C MET A 1 1.20 9.99 17.51
N ARG A 2 1.76 10.78 16.58
CA ARG A 2 1.43 10.71 15.14
C ARG A 2 1.74 9.36 14.47
N ARG A 3 2.85 8.69 14.82
CA ARG A 3 3.21 7.37 14.28
C ARG A 3 2.23 6.27 14.71
N PHE A 4 1.83 6.29 15.99
CA PHE A 4 0.87 5.34 16.53
C PHE A 4 -0.49 5.46 15.83
N LEU A 5 -1.02 6.68 15.71
CA LEU A 5 -2.28 6.95 15.01
C LEU A 5 -2.26 6.46 13.55
N ARG A 6 -1.15 6.66 12.83
CA ARG A 6 -0.97 6.15 11.47
C ARG A 6 -0.98 4.62 11.42
N THR A 7 -0.28 3.95 12.33
CA THR A 7 -0.28 2.48 12.40
C THR A 7 -1.67 1.93 12.69
N VAL A 8 -2.40 2.57 13.61
CA VAL A 8 -3.79 2.19 13.91
C VAL A 8 -4.67 2.39 12.68
N ALA A 9 -4.59 3.53 12.00
CA ALA A 9 -5.34 3.80 10.78
C ALA A 9 -5.03 2.79 9.67
N LEU A 10 -3.74 2.46 9.46
CA LEU A 10 -3.29 1.44 8.51
C LEU A 10 -3.92 0.08 8.81
N TYR A 11 -3.91 -0.36 10.07
CA TYR A 11 -4.51 -1.63 10.46
C TYR A 11 -6.02 -1.63 10.31
N LEU A 12 -6.71 -0.57 10.76
CA LEU A 12 -8.16 -0.45 10.62
C LEU A 12 -8.58 -0.45 9.16
N PHE A 13 -7.86 0.24 8.29
CA PHE A 13 -8.15 0.25 6.86
C PHE A 13 -7.92 -1.12 6.21
N HIS A 14 -6.82 -1.80 6.52
CA HIS A 14 -6.56 -3.11 5.93
C HIS A 14 -7.51 -4.20 6.45
N LEU A 15 -7.84 -4.18 7.74
CA LEU A 15 -8.76 -5.16 8.36
C LEU A 15 -10.23 -4.88 8.02
N GLY A 16 -10.64 -3.61 8.06
CA GLY A 16 -12.04 -3.21 7.89
C GLY A 16 -12.45 -2.99 6.44
N PHE A 17 -11.52 -2.66 5.54
CA PHE A 17 -11.84 -2.33 4.15
C PHE A 17 -11.08 -3.20 3.15
N VAL A 18 -9.74 -3.12 3.08
CA VAL A 18 -8.97 -3.77 2.01
C VAL A 18 -9.18 -5.27 1.98
N ARG A 19 -8.89 -5.98 3.08
CA ARG A 19 -8.97 -7.45 3.09
C ARG A 19 -10.40 -7.97 2.87
N PRO A 20 -11.46 -7.40 3.49
CA PRO A 20 -12.84 -7.77 3.17
C PRO A 20 -13.18 -7.59 1.68
N VAL A 21 -12.86 -6.44 1.09
CA VAL A 21 -13.10 -6.19 -0.35
C VAL A 21 -12.36 -7.22 -1.21
N LEU A 22 -11.08 -7.47 -0.92
CA LEU A 22 -10.29 -8.45 -1.68
C LEU A 22 -10.83 -9.88 -1.56
N THR A 23 -11.39 -10.24 -0.39
CA THR A 23 -11.82 -11.61 -0.11
C THR A 23 -13.25 -11.85 -0.58
N TRP A 24 -14.18 -10.94 -0.29
CA TRP A 24 -15.61 -11.13 -0.50
C TRP A 24 -16.14 -10.57 -1.81
N ILE A 25 -15.53 -9.50 -2.33
CA ILE A 25 -15.98 -8.86 -3.57
C ILE A 25 -15.13 -9.32 -4.75
N VAL A 26 -13.80 -9.19 -4.61
CA VAL A 26 -12.88 -9.49 -5.73
C VAL A 26 -12.52 -10.97 -5.81
N GLY A 27 -12.54 -11.69 -4.68
CA GLY A 27 -12.20 -13.12 -4.64
C GLY A 27 -10.75 -13.41 -4.99
N VAL A 28 -9.81 -12.57 -4.51
CA VAL A 28 -8.38 -12.71 -4.81
C VAL A 28 -7.83 -14.05 -4.30
N ARG A 29 -7.15 -14.79 -5.18
CA ARG A 29 -6.48 -16.05 -4.85
C ARG A 29 -4.95 -15.90 -4.94
N TYR A 30 -4.27 -16.09 -3.82
CA TYR A 30 -2.82 -16.07 -3.77
C TYR A 30 -2.27 -17.46 -4.11
N ARG A 31 -1.46 -17.55 -5.16
CA ARG A 31 -0.67 -18.74 -5.47
C ARG A 31 0.74 -18.55 -4.93
N ARG A 32 1.37 -19.63 -4.46
CA ARG A 32 2.77 -19.67 -4.02
C ARG A 32 3.13 -18.60 -2.97
N ARG A 33 2.21 -18.31 -2.04
CA ARG A 33 2.40 -17.31 -0.99
C ARG A 33 3.64 -17.58 -0.12
N SER A 34 4.02 -18.86 0.03
CA SER A 34 5.22 -19.29 0.75
C SER A 34 6.53 -18.80 0.14
N LEU A 35 6.52 -18.31 -1.11
CA LEU A 35 7.72 -17.75 -1.76
C LEU A 35 7.97 -16.29 -1.39
N VAL A 36 7.04 -15.62 -0.70
CA VAL A 36 7.23 -14.23 -0.26
C VAL A 36 8.32 -14.21 0.83
N PRO A 37 9.47 -13.54 0.61
CA PRO A 37 10.56 -13.56 1.57
C PRO A 37 10.20 -12.90 2.90
N ASP A 38 10.73 -13.43 4.00
CA ASP A 38 10.61 -12.82 5.32
C ASP A 38 11.47 -11.56 5.47
N GLY A 39 12.57 -11.49 4.71
CA GLY A 39 13.49 -10.35 4.66
C GLY A 39 13.02 -9.19 3.78
N PRO A 40 13.90 -8.18 3.58
CA PRO A 40 13.69 -7.12 2.62
C PRO A 40 13.49 -7.68 1.21
N CYS A 41 12.49 -7.19 0.50
CA CYS A 41 12.24 -7.56 -0.89
C CYS A 41 11.60 -6.39 -1.63
N LEU A 42 11.78 -6.37 -2.95
CA LEU A 42 11.03 -5.50 -3.85
C LEU A 42 9.93 -6.35 -4.49
N VAL A 43 8.68 -5.94 -4.29
CA VAL A 43 7.53 -6.58 -4.94
C VAL A 43 7.14 -5.74 -6.13
N VAL A 44 7.18 -6.35 -7.31
CA VAL A 44 6.84 -5.70 -8.59
C VAL A 44 5.69 -6.45 -9.22
N SER A 45 4.69 -5.71 -9.71
CA SER A 45 3.59 -6.25 -10.49
C SER A 45 3.43 -5.46 -11.79
N ASN A 46 2.66 -6.02 -12.71
CA ASN A 46 1.98 -5.19 -13.71
C ASN A 46 1.03 -4.21 -13.00
N HIS A 47 0.67 -3.12 -13.67
CA HIS A 47 -0.26 -2.12 -13.13
C HIS A 47 -1.52 -2.06 -13.98
N ASN A 48 -2.59 -2.63 -13.44
CA ASN A 48 -3.89 -2.68 -14.10
C ASN A 48 -4.93 -1.82 -13.37
N SER A 49 -4.79 -1.66 -12.04
CA SER A 49 -5.77 -0.95 -11.24
C SER A 49 -5.18 -0.30 -9.98
N HIS A 50 -5.90 0.66 -9.40
CA HIS A 50 -5.53 1.22 -8.09
C HIS A 50 -5.59 0.19 -6.96
N LEU A 51 -6.39 -0.87 -7.11
CA LEU A 51 -6.52 -1.93 -6.11
C LEU A 51 -5.26 -2.79 -6.00
N ASP A 52 -4.41 -2.80 -7.04
CA ASP A 52 -3.18 -3.59 -7.09
C ASP A 52 -2.27 -3.29 -5.89
N ALA A 53 -2.15 -2.03 -5.48
CA ALA A 53 -1.38 -1.65 -4.30
C ALA A 53 -1.91 -2.33 -3.02
N GLY A 54 -3.24 -2.39 -2.85
CA GLY A 54 -3.88 -3.07 -1.72
C GLY A 54 -3.64 -4.59 -1.75
N ILE A 55 -3.69 -5.20 -2.93
CA ILE A 55 -3.43 -6.63 -3.17
C ILE A 55 -1.98 -7.00 -2.87
N LEU A 56 -1.03 -6.20 -3.31
CA LEU A 56 0.39 -6.43 -3.04
C LEU A 56 0.70 -6.27 -1.55
N MET A 57 0.10 -5.28 -0.88
CA MET A 57 0.24 -5.13 0.57
C MET A 57 -0.35 -6.32 1.34
N SER A 58 -1.47 -6.89 0.90
CA SER A 58 -2.10 -8.03 1.59
C SER A 58 -1.37 -9.36 1.43
N LEU A 59 -0.36 -9.45 0.55
CA LEU A 59 0.60 -10.56 0.53
C LEU A 59 1.24 -10.75 1.90
N PHE A 60 1.56 -9.63 2.57
CA PHE A 60 2.23 -9.62 3.86
C PHE A 60 1.26 -9.78 5.04
N PRO A 61 1.69 -10.40 6.16
CA PRO A 61 0.93 -10.39 7.40
C PRO A 61 0.78 -8.96 7.95
N LEU A 62 -0.29 -8.70 8.72
CA LEU A 62 -0.61 -7.37 9.25
C LEU A 62 0.56 -6.74 10.01
N ARG A 63 1.28 -7.54 10.81
CA ARG A 63 2.45 -7.11 11.59
C ARG A 63 3.58 -6.53 10.72
N ARG A 64 3.66 -6.91 9.44
CA ARG A 64 4.66 -6.41 8.49
C ARG A 64 4.20 -5.18 7.71
N LEU A 65 2.90 -4.82 7.71
CA LEU A 65 2.40 -3.70 6.92
C LEU A 65 3.06 -2.36 7.25
N THR A 66 3.46 -2.15 8.51
CA THR A 66 4.20 -0.96 8.94
C THR A 66 5.57 -0.81 8.29
N ARG A 67 6.11 -1.91 7.72
CA ARG A 67 7.38 -1.98 6.99
C ARG A 67 7.18 -2.17 5.48
N VAL A 68 5.94 -2.20 5.01
CA VAL A 68 5.60 -2.24 3.58
C VAL A 68 5.39 -0.81 3.12
N HIS A 69 6.05 -0.44 2.04
CA HIS A 69 6.09 0.92 1.51
C HIS A 69 5.76 0.90 0.02
N PRO A 70 4.47 1.00 -0.35
CA PRO A 70 4.07 1.18 -1.73
C PRO A 70 4.70 2.44 -2.32
N VAL A 71 5.25 2.32 -3.51
CA VAL A 71 5.73 3.47 -4.26
C VAL A 71 4.52 4.22 -4.81
N ALA A 72 4.29 5.42 -4.29
CA ALA A 72 3.24 6.30 -4.76
C ALA A 72 3.87 7.39 -5.61
N ALA A 73 3.33 7.64 -6.80
CA ALA A 73 3.83 8.72 -7.60
C ALA A 73 3.38 10.07 -7.03
N ALA A 74 4.36 10.94 -6.78
CA ALA A 74 4.14 12.22 -6.09
C ALA A 74 3.27 13.19 -6.92
N ASP A 75 3.33 13.10 -8.24
CA ASP A 75 2.55 13.90 -9.19
C ASP A 75 1.07 13.48 -9.28
N TYR A 76 0.75 12.20 -9.06
CA TYR A 76 -0.62 11.67 -9.12
C TYR A 76 -1.33 11.74 -7.77
N PHE A 77 -0.66 11.34 -6.69
CA PHE A 77 -1.21 11.41 -5.33
C PHE A 77 -1.00 12.76 -4.67
N GLY A 78 -0.13 13.62 -5.21
CA GLY A 78 0.08 14.99 -4.75
C GLY A 78 -0.86 16.03 -5.38
N SER A 79 -1.77 15.63 -6.28
CA SER A 79 -2.72 16.58 -6.92
C SER A 79 -3.70 17.21 -5.92
N THR A 80 -3.91 16.59 -4.76
CA THR A 80 -4.81 17.09 -3.71
C THR A 80 -4.31 16.62 -2.35
N LEU A 81 -4.20 17.52 -1.37
CA LEU A 81 -3.73 17.22 0.00
C LEU A 81 -4.44 16.02 0.64
N PHE A 82 -5.72 15.82 0.33
CA PHE A 82 -6.51 14.69 0.78
C PHE A 82 -6.02 13.33 0.22
N LYS A 83 -5.73 13.24 -1.08
CA LYS A 83 -5.22 12.01 -1.72
C LYS A 83 -3.83 11.65 -1.20
N GLN A 84 -3.01 12.68 -0.98
CA GLN A 84 -1.67 12.53 -0.42
C GLN A 84 -1.74 12.04 1.03
N ALA A 85 -2.61 12.65 1.84
CA ALA A 85 -2.86 12.22 3.21
C ALA A 85 -3.38 10.78 3.27
N LEU A 86 -4.31 10.41 2.38
CA LEU A 86 -4.86 9.06 2.29
C LEU A 86 -3.78 8.03 1.94
N ALA A 87 -2.97 8.27 0.91
CA ALA A 87 -1.88 7.38 0.52
C ALA A 87 -0.83 7.21 1.65
N MET A 88 -0.51 8.30 2.35
CA MET A 88 0.46 8.27 3.45
C MET A 88 -0.10 7.62 4.72
N TRP A 89 -1.37 7.86 5.07
CA TRP A 89 -1.96 7.36 6.31
C TRP A 89 -2.52 5.94 6.18
N LEU A 90 -3.07 5.59 5.02
CA LEU A 90 -3.73 4.30 4.81
C LEU A 90 -2.85 3.26 4.14
N MET A 91 -1.77 3.66 3.46
CA MET A 91 -0.92 2.73 2.71
C MET A 91 0.57 2.86 3.01
N ASN A 92 0.98 3.76 3.91
CA ASN A 92 2.40 3.95 4.28
C ASN A 92 3.31 4.22 3.06
N GLY A 93 2.76 4.89 2.05
CA GLY A 93 3.40 5.07 0.75
C GLY A 93 4.58 6.04 0.79
N ILE A 94 5.61 5.74 -0.02
CA ILE A 94 6.74 6.64 -0.25
C ILE A 94 6.49 7.41 -1.56
N PRO A 95 6.42 8.75 -1.52
CA PRO A 95 6.24 9.55 -2.72
C PRO A 95 7.54 9.57 -3.55
N ILE A 96 7.44 9.22 -4.84
CA ILE A 96 8.55 9.35 -5.80
C ILE A 96 8.21 10.42 -6.83
N GLN A 97 9.16 11.34 -7.06
CA GLN A 97 9.05 12.35 -8.11
C GLN A 97 9.38 11.70 -9.45
N ARG A 98 8.42 11.75 -10.38
CA ARG A 98 8.59 11.20 -11.73
C ARG A 98 9.19 12.20 -12.72
N ARG A 99 9.21 13.49 -12.37
CA ARG A 99 9.77 14.56 -13.19
C ARG A 99 11.00 15.15 -12.52
N PRO A 100 12.06 15.47 -13.27
CA PRO A 100 13.17 16.25 -12.74
C PRO A 100 12.65 17.62 -12.29
N LYS A 101 13.19 18.16 -11.17
CA LYS A 101 13.03 19.58 -10.87
C LYS A 101 13.58 20.35 -12.07
N ALA A 102 12.79 21.27 -12.62
CA ALA A 102 13.30 22.22 -13.60
C ALA A 102 14.50 22.95 -12.94
N GLY A 103 15.67 22.79 -13.56
CA GLY A 103 16.87 23.58 -13.26
C GLY A 103 16.80 24.91 -13.99
#